data_AF-A0A356W199-F1
#
_entry.id   AF-A0A356W199-F1
#
_cell.length_a   1.000
_cell.length_b   1.000
_cell.length_c   1.000
_cell.angle_alpha   90.00
_cell.angle_beta   90.00
_cell.angle_gamma   90.00
#
_symmetry.space_group_name_H-M   'P 1'
#
loop_
_entity.id
_entity.type
_entity.pdbx_description
1 polymer ?
#
loop_
_entity_poly.entity_id
_entity_poly.type
_entity_poly.pdbx_seq_one_letter_code
_entity_poly.pdbx_strand_id
1 'polypeptide(L)'
;LIVSFKGARGGYALARGADRITLRQVIESVEGPYMLSRCQQTAYCCSNTAPGCRFQGIYDEISALVRKKLDSYTFAVLKDGDAADRTDAAKQDT
;
A
#
# COMPACT_ATOMS: atom_id res chain seq x y z
N LEU A 1 -0.25 -10.64 -7.59
CA LEU A 1 -1.47 -9.82 -7.38
C LEU A 1 -2.42 -9.92 -8.55
N ILE A 2 -1.88 -9.95 -9.77
CA ILE A 2 -2.63 -10.04 -11.02
C ILE A 2 -2.26 -11.35 -11.74
N VAL A 3 -3.19 -11.90 -12.52
CA VAL A 3 -2.96 -12.92 -13.54
C VAL A 3 -3.17 -12.29 -14.91
N SER A 4 -2.24 -12.54 -15.84
CA SER A 4 -2.30 -12.05 -17.22
C SER A 4 -2.72 -13.18 -18.16
N PHE A 5 -3.69 -12.90 -19.02
CA PHE A 5 -4.15 -13.80 -20.07
C PHE A 5 -3.74 -13.24 -21.43
N LYS A 6 -3.09 -14.06 -22.26
CA LYS A 6 -2.66 -13.68 -23.62
C LYS A 6 -3.73 -14.05 -24.67
N GLY A 7 -3.67 -13.40 -25.84
CA GLY A 7 -4.52 -13.66 -27.00
C GLY A 7 -5.48 -12.52 -27.33
N ALA A 8 -6.28 -12.68 -28.39
CA ALA A 8 -7.21 -11.65 -28.88
C ALA A 8 -8.30 -11.23 -27.86
N ARG A 9 -8.55 -12.07 -26.84
CA ARG A 9 -9.42 -11.78 -25.68
C ARG A 9 -8.63 -11.82 -24.35
N GLY A 10 -7.34 -11.48 -24.44
CA GLY A 10 -6.47 -11.38 -23.28
C GLY A 10 -6.88 -10.26 -22.34
N GLY A 11 -6.19 -10.16 -21.21
CA GLY A 11 -6.48 -9.16 -20.20
C GLY A 11 -5.84 -9.50 -18.87
N TYR A 12 -6.25 -8.78 -17.83
CA TYR A 12 -5.76 -8.96 -16.48
C TYR A 12 -6.92 -9.23 -15.53
N ALA A 13 -6.71 -10.14 -14.60
CA ALA A 13 -7.65 -10.39 -13.50
C ALA A 13 -6.90 -10.38 -12.17
N LEU A 14 -7.62 -10.13 -11.08
CA LEU A 14 -7.06 -10.34 -9.75
C LEU A 14 -6.74 -11.83 -9.57
N ALA A 15 -5.55 -12.13 -9.04
CA ALA A 15 -5.12 -13.50 -8.80
C ALA A 15 -5.91 -14.21 -7.68
N ARG A 16 -6.64 -13.44 -6.88
CA ARG A 16 -7.45 -13.88 -5.73
C ARG A 16 -8.49 -12.81 -5.41
N GLY A 17 -9.40 -13.11 -4.49
CA GLY A 17 -10.40 -12.15 -4.01
C GLY A 17 -9.77 -10.85 -3.49
N ALA A 18 -10.43 -9.71 -3.76
CA ALA A 18 -9.97 -8.38 -3.35
C ALA A 18 -9.84 -8.23 -1.82
N ASP A 19 -10.61 -9.03 -1.07
CA ASP A 19 -10.53 -9.22 0.39
C ASP A 19 -9.21 -9.81 0.86
N ARG A 20 -8.44 -10.42 -0.06
CA ARG A 20 -7.14 -11.04 0.22
C ARG A 20 -5.97 -10.25 -0.39
N ILE A 21 -6.22 -9.06 -0.89
CA ILE A 21 -5.19 -8.17 -1.46
C ILE A 21 -5.12 -6.93 -0.59
N THR A 22 -4.04 -6.83 0.19
CA THR A 22 -3.85 -5.68 1.08
C THR A 22 -3.31 -4.48 0.31
N LEU A 23 -3.55 -3.28 0.85
CA LEU A 23 -2.99 -2.05 0.28
C LEU A 23 -1.45 -2.09 0.27
N ARG A 24 -0.86 -2.64 1.33
CA ARG A 24 0.59 -2.85 1.42
C ARG A 24 1.13 -3.66 0.24
N GLN A 25 0.49 -4.79 -0.09
CA GLN A 25 0.96 -5.65 -1.17
C GLN A 25 1.01 -4.92 -2.52
N VAL A 26 0.01 -4.07 -2.79
CA VAL A 26 -0.02 -3.28 -4.03
C VAL A 26 1.08 -2.24 -4.05
N ILE A 27 1.21 -1.43 -2.99
CA ILE A 27 2.27 -0.41 -2.88
C ILE A 27 3.65 -1.07 -3.04
N GLU A 28 3.92 -2.13 -2.29
CA GLU A 28 5.23 -2.78 -2.30
C GLU A 28 5.53 -3.51 -3.62
N SER A 29 4.51 -3.84 -4.41
CA SER A 29 4.71 -4.43 -5.74
C SER A 29 5.18 -3.42 -6.80
N VAL A 30 4.92 -2.12 -6.59
CA VAL A 30 5.26 -1.04 -7.53
C VAL A 30 6.50 -0.29 -7.05
N GLU A 31 6.57 0.03 -5.76
CA GLU A 31 7.61 0.89 -5.17
C GLU A 31 8.72 0.09 -4.46
N GLY A 32 8.47 -1.19 -4.17
CA GLY A 32 9.31 -1.99 -3.29
C GLY A 32 8.93 -1.87 -1.80
N PRO A 33 9.70 -2.49 -0.89
CA PRO A 33 9.36 -2.55 0.54
C PRO A 33 9.13 -1.18 1.17
N TYR A 34 8.04 -1.01 1.92
CA TYR A 34 7.77 0.27 2.58
C TYR A 34 8.77 0.52 3.72
N MET A 35 9.48 1.63 3.62
CA MET A 35 10.41 2.15 4.63
C MET A 35 10.24 3.67 4.72
N LEU A 36 10.20 4.18 5.95
CA LEU A 36 10.05 5.62 6.20
C LEU A 36 11.26 6.42 5.71
N SER A 37 12.45 5.84 5.77
CA SER A 37 13.70 6.51 5.40
C SER A 37 14.62 5.60 4.61
N ARG A 38 15.38 6.19 3.68
CA ARG A 38 16.36 5.48 2.85
C ARG A 38 17.44 4.80 3.69
N CYS A 39 17.77 5.33 4.87
CA CYS A 39 18.77 4.72 5.75
C CYS A 39 18.40 3.32 6.29
N GLN A 40 17.15 2.90 6.13
CA GLN A 40 16.70 1.54 6.46
C GLN A 40 16.91 0.55 5.30
N GLN A 41 17.15 1.04 4.08
CA GLN A 41 17.38 0.20 2.93
C GLN A 41 18.81 -0.34 2.95
N THR A 42 18.97 -1.65 2.76
CA THR A 42 20.29 -2.30 2.72
C THR A 42 21.17 -1.78 1.57
N ALA A 43 20.57 -1.30 0.49
CA ALA A 43 21.29 -0.73 -0.65
C ALA A 43 21.79 0.71 -0.41
N TYR A 44 21.36 1.36 0.67
CA TYR A 44 21.74 2.74 0.97
C TYR A 44 22.83 2.79 2.04
N CYS A 45 24.01 3.30 1.67
CA CYS A 45 25.06 3.61 2.63
C CYS A 45 24.78 4.96 3.27
N CYS A 46 24.40 4.96 4.55
CA CYS A 46 24.28 6.19 5.33
C CYS A 46 25.67 6.78 5.61
N SER A 47 25.83 8.09 5.40
CA SER A 47 27.07 8.80 5.75
C SER A 47 27.33 8.82 7.26
N ASN A 48 26.28 8.64 8.07
CA ASN A 48 26.40 8.41 9.50
C ASN A 48 26.64 6.93 9.75
N THR A 49 27.92 6.52 9.73
CA THR A 49 28.38 5.14 9.97
C THR A 49 28.54 4.79 11.44
N ALA A 50 28.13 5.68 12.36
CA ALA A 50 28.19 5.40 13.79
C ALA A 50 27.36 4.15 14.11
N PRO A 51 27.95 3.12 14.76
CA PRO A 51 27.20 1.95 15.19
C PRO A 51 26.08 2.39 16.14
N GLY A 52 24.85 1.95 15.86
CA GLY A 52 23.69 2.24 16.70
C GLY A 52 23.04 3.61 16.48
N CYS A 53 22.94 4.08 15.22
CA CYS A 53 22.14 5.26 14.88
C CYS A 53 20.71 5.12 15.43
N ARG A 54 20.39 5.86 16.50
CA ARG A 54 19.10 5.78 17.19
C ARG A 54 17.90 6.06 16.29
N PHE A 55 18.09 6.88 15.26
CA PHE A 55 17.04 7.19 14.28
C PHE A 55 16.63 5.97 13.46
N GLN A 56 17.55 5.03 13.17
CA GLN A 56 17.21 3.81 12.44
C GLN A 56 16.17 3.01 13.22
N GLY A 57 16.38 2.80 14.53
CA GLY A 57 15.42 2.09 15.38
C GLY A 57 14.05 2.78 15.47
N ILE A 58 14.03 4.11 15.61
CA ILE A 58 12.78 4.89 15.60
C ILE A 58 12.05 4.74 14.27
N TYR A 59 12.78 4.84 13.14
CA TYR A 59 12.17 4.69 11.83
C TYR A 59 11.68 3.26 11.57
N ASP A 60 12.38 2.25 12.09
CA ASP A 60 11.97 0.84 11.97
C ASP A 60 10.64 0.59 12.69
N GLU A 61 10.51 1.15 13.90
CA GLU A 61 9.28 1.09 14.69
C GLU A 61 8.11 1.76 13.94
N ILE A 62 8.30 3.00 13.47
CA ILE A 62 7.25 3.73 12.74
C ILE A 62 6.89 3.00 11.45
N SER A 63 7.89 2.51 10.71
CA SER A 63 7.66 1.78 9.47
C SER A 63 6.88 0.49 9.73
N ALA A 64 7.13 -0.20 10.84
CA ALA A 64 6.35 -1.38 11.23
C ALA A 64 4.89 -1.03 11.55
N LEU A 65 4.65 0.09 12.24
CA LEU A 65 3.29 0.57 12.51
C LEU A 65 2.53 0.88 11.22
N VAL A 66 3.17 1.62 10.30
CA VAL A 66 2.55 1.97 9.01
C VAL A 66 2.26 0.70 8.20
N ARG A 67 3.23 -0.23 8.10
CA ARG A 67 3.02 -1.51 7.40
C ARG A 67 1.84 -2.30 7.98
N LYS A 68 1.74 -2.39 9.30
CA LYS A 68 0.59 -3.04 9.97
C LYS A 68 -0.73 -2.35 9.62
N LYS A 69 -0.72 -1.01 9.54
CA LYS A 69 -1.91 -0.26 9.16
C LYS A 69 -2.28 -0.49 7.69
N LEU A 70 -1.32 -0.49 6.78
CA LEU A 70 -1.53 -0.82 5.37
C LEU A 70 -2.03 -2.25 5.17
N ASP A 71 -1.55 -3.20 5.98
CA ASP A 71 -2.03 -4.59 5.98
C ASP A 71 -3.48 -4.73 6.48
N SER A 72 -3.99 -3.76 7.26
CA SER A 72 -5.38 -3.76 7.73
C SER A 72 -6.40 -3.35 6.68
N TYR A 73 -5.97 -2.76 5.56
CA TYR A 73 -6.85 -2.38 4.45
C TYR A 73 -6.72 -3.36 3.31
N THR A 74 -7.85 -3.76 2.75
CA THR A 74 -7.92 -4.64 1.58
C THR A 74 -8.67 -3.93 0.45
N PHE A 75 -8.43 -4.36 -0.78
CA PHE A 75 -9.12 -3.81 -1.95
C PHE A 75 -10.62 -4.17 -1.99
N ALA A 76 -11.12 -4.96 -1.04
CA ALA A 76 -12.56 -5.14 -0.85
C ALA A 76 -13.27 -3.82 -0.54
N VAL A 77 -12.59 -2.81 0.03
CA VAL A 77 -13.17 -1.48 0.31
C VAL A 77 -13.76 -0.81 -0.92
N LEU A 78 -13.25 -1.13 -2.11
CA LEU A 78 -13.77 -0.59 -3.37
C LEU A 78 -15.15 -1.16 -3.74
N LYS A 79 -15.56 -2.28 -3.16
CA LYS A 79 -16.90 -2.85 -3.40
C LYS A 79 -18.01 -2.05 -2.71
N ASP A 80 -17.65 -1.30 -1.67
CA ASP A 80 -18.60 -0.50 -0.87
C ASP A 80 -18.67 0.97 -1.33
N GLY A 81 -17.87 1.35 -2.34
CA GLY A 81 -17.63 2.72 -2.78
C GLY A 81 -18.71 3.37 -3.66
N ASP A 82 -19.80 2.68 -4.00
CA ASP A 82 -20.89 3.24 -4.84
C ASP A 82 -22.14 3.67 -4.04
N ALA A 83 -22.17 3.44 -2.71
CA ALA A 83 -23.36 3.74 -1.88
C ALA A 83 -23.26 5.06 -1.08
N ALA A 84 -22.06 5.58 -0.82
CA ALA A 84 -21.86 6.70 0.12
C ALA A 84 -21.73 8.09 -0.53
N ASP A 85 -21.47 8.18 -1.84
CA ASP A 85 -21.09 9.45 -2.51
C ASP A 85 -22.25 10.15 -3.26
N ARG A 86 -23.48 9.60 -3.21
CA ARG A 86 -24.64 10.18 -3.92
C ARG A 86 -25.58 11.06 -3.06
N THR A 87 -25.36 11.19 -1.75
CA THR A 87 -26.32 11.88 -0.87
C THR A 87 -26.00 13.37 -0.63
N ASP A 88 -24.79 13.85 -0.90
CA ASP A 88 -24.42 15.25 -0.60
C ASP A 88 -24.55 16.25 -1.78
N ALA A 89 -24.95 15.80 -2.97
CA ALA A 89 -25.14 16.68 -4.14
C ALA A 89 -26.57 17.25 -4.30
N ALA A 90 -27.52 16.93 -3.40
CA ALA A 90 -28.94 17.28 -3.57
C ALA A 90 -29.48 18.33 -2.56
N LYS A 91 -28.61 19.09 -1.88
CA LYS A 91 -29.07 20.13 -0.93
C LYS A 91 -28.26 21.41 -0.96
N GLN A 92 -28.10 22.01 -2.15
CA GLN A 92 -27.75 23.43 -2.31
C GLN A 92 -28.53 23.99 -3.51
N ASP A 93 -29.85 24.16 -3.33
CA ASP A 93 -30.69 25.04 -4.15
C ASP A 93 -31.95 25.36 -3.33
N THR A 94 -31.83 26.30 -2.40
CA THR A 94 -32.89 27.21 -1.91
C THR A 94 -32.22 28.36 -1.17
#